data_AF-A0A1F8DNR5-F1
#
_entry.id   AF-A0A1F8DNR5-F1
#
_cell.length_a   1.000
_cell.length_b   1.000
_cell.length_c   1.000
_cell.angle_alpha   90.00
_cell.angle_beta   90.00
_cell.angle_gamma   90.00
#
_symmetry.space_group_name_H-M   'P 1'
#
loop_
_entity.id
_entity.type
_entity.pdbx_description
1 polymer ?
#
loop_
_entity_poly.entity_id
_entity_poly.type
_entity_poly.pdbx_seq_one_letter_code
_entity_poly.pdbx_strand_id
1 'polypeptide(L)'
;MKNNKNKSDQIQKNFIIEFFKKNPNRNIKHPEVVDWVVATYKKRIGKVFRDPDRAIRQLAQKGLLIKISKGIYKYDPRKAHKRDLEDFTAAQKEFILKRDEYKCVICGRGKKDGVELHVDHIKPKDLGGEATIENGQTLCSQHNFIKKNLKQTETGKKMFIRLYELAKSEENKGLMKFCADILETYENYNINGHIVWKK
;
A
#
# COMPACT_ATOMS: atom_id res chain seq x y z
N MET A 1 1.56 -26.78 7.12
CA MET A 1 0.93 -25.79 8.03
C MET A 1 0.22 -24.62 7.31
N LYS A 2 0.73 -24.07 6.20
CA LYS A 2 0.09 -22.93 5.46
C LYS A 2 -1.33 -23.23 4.93
N ASN A 3 -1.61 -24.45 4.48
CA ASN A 3 -2.93 -24.83 3.92
C ASN A 3 -4.09 -24.79 4.94
N ASN A 4 -3.85 -25.17 6.19
CA ASN A 4 -4.92 -25.19 7.22
C ASN A 4 -5.28 -23.78 7.72
N LYS A 5 -4.31 -22.86 7.78
CA LYS A 5 -4.54 -21.47 8.20
C LYS A 5 -5.41 -20.73 7.17
N ASN A 6 -5.08 -20.87 5.88
CA ASN A 6 -5.87 -20.28 4.80
C ASN A 6 -7.32 -20.81 4.77
N LYS A 7 -7.53 -22.10 5.04
CA LYS A 7 -8.86 -22.70 5.12
C LYS A 7 -9.67 -22.14 6.30
N SER A 8 -9.05 -22.01 7.47
CA SER A 8 -9.68 -21.41 8.67
C SER A 8 -10.06 -19.94 8.46
N ASP A 9 -9.19 -19.15 7.83
CA ASP A 9 -9.45 -17.73 7.54
C ASP A 9 -10.58 -17.56 6.52
N GLN A 10 -10.66 -18.46 5.53
CA GLN A 10 -11.76 -18.46 4.58
C GLN A 10 -13.10 -18.82 5.24
N ILE A 11 -13.11 -19.78 6.16
CA ILE A 11 -14.31 -20.13 6.93
C ILE A 11 -14.80 -18.92 7.74
N GLN A 12 -13.91 -18.24 8.47
CA GLN A 12 -14.26 -17.06 9.26
C GLN A 12 -14.87 -15.94 8.39
N LYS A 13 -14.29 -15.69 7.21
CA LYS A 13 -14.84 -14.72 6.24
C LYS A 13 -16.25 -15.08 5.81
N ASN A 14 -16.57 -16.37 5.64
CA ASN A 14 -17.91 -16.78 5.21
C ASN A 14 -19.00 -16.39 6.22
N PHE A 15 -18.70 -16.36 7.53
CA PHE A 15 -19.66 -15.89 8.55
C PHE A 15 -19.92 -14.39 8.43
N ILE A 16 -18.89 -13.59 8.15
CA ILE A 16 -19.07 -12.15 7.90
C ILE A 16 -19.94 -11.95 6.64
N ILE A 17 -19.66 -12.70 5.57
CA ILE A 17 -20.45 -12.66 4.33
C ILE A 17 -21.90 -13.07 4.60
N GLU A 18 -22.14 -14.12 5.41
CA GLU A 18 -23.48 -14.55 5.82
C GLU A 18 -24.24 -13.40 6.52
N PHE A 19 -23.60 -12.75 7.49
CA PHE A 19 -24.22 -11.64 8.22
C PHE A 19 -24.65 -10.52 7.27
N PHE A 20 -23.76 -10.07 6.39
CA PHE A 20 -24.03 -8.98 5.46
C PHE A 20 -25.07 -9.35 4.40
N LYS A 21 -25.08 -10.59 3.92
CA LYS A 21 -26.12 -11.08 2.99
C LYS A 21 -27.51 -11.14 3.63
N LYS A 22 -27.59 -11.42 4.93
CA LYS A 22 -28.84 -11.38 5.71
C LYS A 22 -29.31 -9.95 6.01
N ASN A 23 -28.42 -8.97 5.90
CA ASN A 23 -28.69 -7.56 6.17
C ASN A 23 -28.32 -6.68 4.96
N PRO A 24 -28.89 -6.95 3.76
CA PRO A 24 -28.53 -6.20 2.57
C PRO A 24 -29.00 -4.76 2.70
N ASN A 25 -28.30 -3.86 2.03
CA ASN A 25 -28.55 -2.44 1.93
C ASN A 25 -28.57 -1.62 3.24
N ARG A 26 -28.26 -2.23 4.39
CA ARG A 26 -28.10 -1.53 5.67
C ARG A 26 -26.67 -1.03 5.89
N ASN A 27 -26.58 0.13 6.53
CA ASN A 27 -25.32 0.68 7.05
C ASN A 27 -25.01 0.04 8.41
N ILE A 28 -24.16 -0.98 8.41
CA ILE A 28 -23.83 -1.78 9.59
C ILE A 28 -22.61 -1.20 10.28
N LYS A 29 -22.71 -0.95 11.59
CA LYS A 29 -21.56 -0.55 12.42
C LYS A 29 -20.72 -1.77 12.77
N HIS A 30 -19.42 -1.55 12.91
CA HIS A 30 -18.46 -2.62 13.20
C HIS A 30 -18.83 -3.52 14.40
N PRO A 31 -19.20 -2.96 15.56
CA PRO A 31 -19.54 -3.78 16.73
C PRO A 31 -20.69 -4.74 16.44
N GLU A 32 -21.73 -4.31 15.71
CA GLU A 32 -22.91 -5.13 15.40
C GLU A 32 -22.52 -6.42 14.66
N VAL A 33 -21.70 -6.31 13.62
CA VAL A 33 -21.24 -7.49 12.87
C VAL A 33 -20.23 -8.31 13.69
N VAL A 34 -19.33 -7.67 14.44
CA VAL A 34 -18.32 -8.34 15.27
C VAL A 34 -18.98 -9.20 16.33
N ASP A 35 -19.92 -8.64 17.08
CA ASP A 35 -20.62 -9.34 18.17
C ASP A 35 -21.36 -10.56 17.61
N TRP A 36 -22.05 -10.38 16.47
CA TRP A 36 -22.76 -11.48 15.83
C TRP A 36 -21.82 -12.57 15.31
N VAL A 37 -20.73 -12.23 14.60
CA VAL A 37 -19.84 -13.25 14.02
C VAL A 37 -19.03 -13.98 15.08
N VAL A 38 -18.59 -13.29 16.15
CA VAL A 38 -17.86 -13.91 17.26
C VAL A 38 -18.76 -14.90 17.99
N ALA A 39 -19.98 -14.50 18.34
CA ALA A 39 -20.95 -15.37 19.00
C ALA A 39 -21.35 -16.56 18.11
N THR A 40 -21.68 -16.30 16.85
CA THR A 40 -22.14 -17.33 15.90
C THR A 40 -21.03 -18.32 15.56
N TYR A 41 -19.80 -17.86 15.34
CA TYR A 41 -18.65 -18.72 15.08
C TYR A 41 -18.31 -19.60 16.28
N LYS A 42 -18.32 -19.04 17.50
CA LYS A 42 -18.13 -19.83 18.73
C LYS A 42 -19.22 -20.89 18.88
N LYS A 43 -20.49 -20.55 18.63
CA LYS A 43 -21.62 -21.49 18.71
C LYS A 43 -21.54 -22.62 17.69
N ARG A 44 -21.23 -22.32 16.42
CA ARG A 44 -21.26 -23.32 15.33
C ARG A 44 -19.97 -24.10 15.16
N ILE A 45 -18.81 -23.50 15.45
CA ILE A 45 -17.48 -24.09 15.20
C ILE A 45 -16.76 -24.45 16.51
N GLY A 46 -17.20 -23.91 17.66
CA GLY A 46 -16.55 -24.13 18.96
C GLY A 46 -15.21 -23.41 19.13
N LYS A 47 -14.83 -22.54 18.19
CA LYS A 47 -13.55 -21.82 18.18
C LYS A 47 -13.73 -20.31 18.33
N VAL A 48 -12.65 -19.62 18.68
CA VAL A 48 -12.62 -18.16 18.78
C VAL A 48 -12.40 -17.55 17.40
N PHE A 49 -13.25 -16.59 17.03
CA PHE A 49 -13.05 -15.77 15.83
C PHE A 49 -11.84 -14.85 16.05
N ARG A 50 -10.89 -14.85 15.12
CA ARG A 50 -9.68 -14.03 15.17
C ARG A 50 -9.76 -12.88 14.16
N ASP A 51 -9.50 -11.68 14.66
CA ASP A 51 -9.35 -10.45 13.87
C ASP A 51 -10.52 -10.15 12.89
N PRO A 52 -11.77 -10.09 13.40
CA PRO A 52 -12.95 -9.81 12.58
C PRO A 52 -12.84 -8.46 11.87
N ASP A 53 -12.24 -7.47 12.53
CA ASP A 53 -12.05 -6.15 11.96
C ASP A 53 -11.21 -6.13 10.70
N ARG A 54 -10.10 -6.87 10.69
CA ARG A 54 -9.28 -7.01 9.50
C ARG A 54 -10.01 -7.76 8.40
N ALA A 55 -10.76 -8.81 8.75
CA ALA A 55 -11.51 -9.58 7.77
C ALA A 55 -12.60 -8.73 7.08
N ILE A 56 -13.32 -7.88 7.83
CA ILE A 56 -14.30 -6.94 7.28
C ILE A 56 -13.63 -5.92 6.35
N ARG A 57 -12.50 -5.33 6.77
CA ARG A 57 -11.72 -4.42 5.91
C ARG A 57 -11.27 -5.08 4.61
N GLN A 58 -10.81 -6.33 4.67
CA GLN A 58 -10.41 -7.09 3.48
C GLN A 58 -11.59 -7.33 2.53
N LEU A 59 -12.78 -7.64 3.05
CA LEU A 59 -13.97 -7.81 2.20
C LEU A 59 -14.40 -6.50 1.53
N ALA A 60 -14.21 -5.36 2.20
CA ALA A 60 -14.42 -4.05 1.60
C ALA A 60 -13.40 -3.71 0.52
N GLN A 61 -12.11 -4.00 0.75
CA GLN A 61 -11.05 -3.83 -0.26
C GLN A 61 -11.32 -4.67 -1.51
N LYS A 62 -11.82 -5.90 -1.33
CA LYS A 62 -12.24 -6.79 -2.43
C LYS A 62 -13.53 -6.35 -3.13
N GLY A 63 -14.13 -5.22 -2.75
CA GLY A 63 -15.35 -4.69 -3.35
C GLY A 63 -16.65 -5.40 -2.95
N LEU A 64 -16.59 -6.46 -2.13
CA LEU A 64 -17.80 -7.15 -1.66
C LEU A 64 -18.62 -6.24 -0.73
N LEU A 65 -17.94 -5.48 0.13
CA LEU A 65 -18.57 -4.53 1.04
C LEU A 65 -18.26 -3.09 0.60
N ILE A 66 -19.25 -2.22 0.66
CA ILE A 66 -19.11 -0.79 0.43
C ILE A 66 -18.80 -0.14 1.78
N LYS A 67 -17.63 0.50 1.89
CA LYS A 67 -17.30 1.30 3.07
C LYS A 67 -18.01 2.65 2.98
N ILE A 68 -18.95 2.90 3.88
CA ILE A 68 -19.71 4.16 3.95
C ILE A 68 -18.90 5.21 4.71
N SER A 69 -18.35 4.84 5.85
CA SER A 69 -17.46 5.68 6.66
C SER A 69 -16.58 4.82 7.56
N LYS A 70 -15.79 5.42 8.46
CA LYS A 70 -14.92 4.66 9.37
C LYS A 70 -15.75 3.75 10.27
N GLY A 71 -15.58 2.43 10.11
CA GLY A 71 -16.29 1.43 10.91
C GLY A 71 -17.74 1.16 10.48
N ILE A 72 -18.19 1.69 9.33
CA ILE A 72 -19.54 1.46 8.80
C ILE A 72 -19.45 0.88 7.39
N TYR A 73 -20.05 -0.29 7.21
CA TYR A 73 -20.01 -1.06 5.97
C TYR A 73 -21.42 -1.44 5.52
N LYS A 74 -21.61 -1.55 4.21
CA LYS A 74 -22.88 -1.92 3.58
C LYS A 74 -22.62 -3.01 2.56
N TYR A 75 -23.52 -3.99 2.51
CA TYR A 75 -23.56 -4.94 1.40
C TYR A 75 -24.71 -4.56 0.47
N ASP A 76 -24.40 -4.28 -0.79
CA ASP A 76 -25.40 -4.00 -1.82
C ASP A 76 -25.33 -5.14 -2.85
N PRO A 77 -26.34 -6.02 -2.93
CA PRO A 77 -26.35 -7.15 -3.87
C PRO A 77 -26.19 -6.74 -5.33
N ARG A 78 -26.58 -5.51 -5.70
CA ARG A 78 -26.51 -5.01 -7.09
C ARG A 78 -25.15 -4.42 -7.44
N LYS A 79 -24.42 -3.90 -6.43
CA LYS A 79 -23.12 -3.23 -6.59
C LYS A 79 -21.93 -4.01 -6.06
N ALA A 80 -22.16 -5.18 -5.49
CA ALA A 80 -21.11 -6.07 -4.99
C ALA A 80 -20.30 -6.65 -6.16
N HIS A 81 -19.50 -5.80 -6.80
CA HIS A 81 -18.45 -6.22 -7.70
C HIS A 81 -17.31 -6.77 -6.85
N LYS A 82 -16.93 -8.02 -7.10
CA LYS A 82 -15.59 -8.48 -6.69
C LYS A 82 -14.60 -7.61 -7.46
N ARG A 83 -14.04 -6.60 -6.79
CA ARG A 83 -12.77 -6.03 -7.23
C ARG A 83 -11.74 -7.08 -6.86
N ASP A 84 -11.40 -7.94 -7.82
CA ASP A 84 -10.21 -8.75 -7.69
C ASP A 84 -9.02 -7.80 -7.82
N LEU A 85 -8.63 -7.25 -6.66
CA LEU A 85 -7.41 -6.47 -6.52
C LEU A 85 -6.24 -7.44 -6.62
N GLU A 86 -5.87 -7.79 -7.85
CA GLU A 86 -4.82 -8.76 -8.14
C GLU A 86 -3.51 -8.34 -7.47
N ASP A 87 -2.85 -9.29 -6.83
CA ASP A 87 -1.47 -9.15 -6.41
C ASP A 87 -0.55 -9.57 -7.54
N PHE A 88 0.64 -8.96 -7.62
CA PHE A 88 1.68 -9.46 -8.50
C PHE A 88 1.96 -10.94 -8.20
N THR A 89 1.97 -11.74 -9.25
CA THR A 89 2.45 -13.12 -9.21
C THR A 89 3.94 -13.16 -8.85
N ALA A 90 4.44 -14.33 -8.42
CA ALA A 90 5.87 -14.49 -8.11
C ALA A 90 6.75 -14.18 -9.34
N ALA A 91 6.32 -14.61 -10.53
CA ALA A 91 7.02 -14.32 -11.78
C ALA A 91 7.06 -12.82 -12.10
N GLN A 92 5.94 -12.10 -11.91
CA GLN A 92 5.92 -10.66 -12.11
C GLN A 92 6.82 -9.93 -11.11
N LYS A 93 6.80 -10.34 -9.82
CA LYS A 93 7.67 -9.75 -8.80
C LYS A 93 9.15 -9.91 -9.15
N GLU A 94 9.53 -11.10 -9.59
CA GLU A 94 10.91 -11.39 -10.00
C GLU A 94 11.31 -10.57 -11.23
N PHE A 95 10.43 -10.47 -12.22
CA PHE A 95 10.69 -9.65 -13.41
C PHE A 95 10.88 -8.18 -13.04
N ILE A 96 10.00 -7.61 -12.22
CA ILE A 96 10.07 -6.21 -11.77
C ILE A 96 11.37 -5.96 -10.99
N LEU A 97 11.73 -6.86 -10.06
CA LEU A 97 12.98 -6.76 -9.32
C LEU A 97 14.20 -6.78 -10.25
N LYS A 98 14.21 -7.68 -11.24
CA LYS A 98 15.31 -7.77 -12.21
C LYS A 98 15.39 -6.54 -13.11
N ARG A 99 14.25 -6.02 -13.59
CA ARG A 99 14.16 -4.78 -14.39
C ARG A 99 14.72 -3.59 -13.61
N ASP A 100 14.42 -3.51 -12.32
CA ASP A 100 14.88 -2.44 -11.43
C ASP A 100 16.27 -2.72 -10.83
N GLU A 101 17.02 -3.68 -11.39
CA GLU A 101 18.36 -4.10 -10.94
C GLU A 101 18.47 -4.47 -9.46
N TYR A 102 17.38 -4.95 -8.85
CA TYR A 102 17.28 -5.21 -7.42
C TYR A 102 17.63 -3.98 -6.57
N LYS A 103 17.22 -2.81 -7.05
CA LYS A 103 17.39 -1.53 -6.37
C LYS A 103 16.04 -0.84 -6.27
N CYS A 104 15.87 -0.04 -5.22
CA CYS A 104 14.73 0.84 -5.13
C CYS A 104 14.78 1.89 -6.25
N VAL A 105 13.71 2.04 -7.03
CA VAL A 105 13.67 3.01 -8.15
C VAL A 105 13.77 4.47 -7.69
N ILE A 106 13.41 4.73 -6.43
CA ILE A 106 13.52 6.06 -5.84
C ILE A 106 14.95 6.33 -5.39
N CYS A 107 15.56 5.37 -4.69
CA CYS A 107 16.79 5.59 -3.96
C CYS A 107 18.05 4.88 -4.45
N GLY A 108 17.94 3.96 -5.39
CA GLY A 108 19.07 3.18 -5.89
C GLY A 108 19.63 2.18 -4.88
N ARG A 109 19.20 2.18 -3.61
CA ARG A 109 19.65 1.20 -2.61
C ARG A 109 19.06 -0.18 -2.90
N GLY A 110 19.89 -1.21 -2.76
CA GLY A 110 19.52 -2.62 -2.89
C GLY A 110 19.85 -3.43 -1.64
N LYS A 111 19.75 -4.75 -1.74
CA LYS A 111 20.03 -5.65 -0.60
C LYS A 111 21.43 -5.49 -0.01
N LYS A 112 22.43 -5.13 -0.84
CA LYS A 112 23.82 -4.91 -0.39
C LYS A 112 23.94 -3.71 0.55
N ASP A 113 23.04 -2.74 0.46
CA ASP A 113 22.99 -1.56 1.33
C ASP A 113 22.19 -1.83 2.62
N GLY A 114 21.85 -3.09 2.91
CA GLY A 114 21.10 -3.49 4.10
C GLY A 114 19.60 -3.15 4.06
N VAL A 115 19.05 -2.76 2.91
CA VAL A 115 17.61 -2.47 2.78
C VAL A 115 16.84 -3.67 2.24
N GLU A 116 15.66 -3.90 2.82
CA GLU A 116 14.68 -4.85 2.28
C GLU A 116 13.90 -4.18 1.14
N LEU A 117 13.66 -4.95 0.07
CA LEU A 117 12.98 -4.50 -1.15
C LEU A 117 11.59 -5.10 -1.25
N HIS A 118 10.65 -4.29 -1.70
CA HIS A 118 9.25 -4.62 -1.89
C HIS A 118 8.84 -4.27 -3.31
N VAL A 119 8.03 -5.12 -3.94
CA VAL A 119 7.39 -4.80 -5.21
C VAL A 119 6.01 -4.21 -4.92
N ASP A 120 5.80 -2.96 -5.32
CA ASP A 120 4.57 -2.22 -5.10
C ASP A 120 4.04 -1.60 -6.40
N HIS A 121 2.78 -1.18 -6.40
CA HIS A 121 2.13 -0.59 -7.57
C HIS A 121 2.51 0.89 -7.69
N ILE A 122 2.74 1.41 -8.90
CA ILE A 122 2.91 2.85 -9.16
C ILE A 122 1.58 3.56 -8.87
N LYS A 123 0.54 3.23 -9.63
CA LYS A 123 -0.85 3.56 -9.32
C LYS A 123 -1.38 2.60 -8.27
N PRO A 124 -1.77 3.06 -7.07
CA PRO A 124 -2.28 2.17 -6.02
C PRO A 124 -3.51 1.38 -6.47
N LYS A 125 -3.62 0.13 -6.01
CA LYS A 125 -4.76 -0.76 -6.26
C LYS A 125 -6.11 -0.13 -5.92
N ASP A 126 -6.18 0.57 -4.79
CA ASP A 126 -7.41 1.23 -4.32
C ASP A 126 -7.88 2.35 -5.26
N LEU A 127 -6.96 2.88 -6.09
CA LEU A 127 -7.25 3.87 -7.14
C LEU A 127 -7.41 3.24 -8.53
N GLY A 128 -7.52 1.91 -8.62
CA GLY A 128 -7.65 1.19 -9.89
C GLY A 128 -6.31 1.01 -10.61
N GLY A 129 -5.24 0.73 -9.88
CA GLY A 129 -3.99 0.27 -10.45
C GLY A 129 -3.97 -1.24 -10.59
N GLU A 130 -3.65 -1.72 -11.80
CA GLU A 130 -3.60 -3.15 -12.15
C GLU A 130 -2.23 -3.76 -11.81
N ALA A 131 -2.18 -5.07 -11.60
CA ALA A 131 -0.94 -5.79 -11.32
C ALA A 131 -0.17 -6.10 -12.61
N THR A 132 0.14 -5.09 -13.42
CA THR A 132 0.94 -5.22 -14.64
C THR A 132 2.42 -4.89 -14.38
N ILE A 133 3.33 -5.39 -15.22
CA ILE A 133 4.77 -5.12 -15.07
C ILE A 133 5.05 -3.62 -15.11
N GLU A 134 4.35 -2.88 -15.97
CA GLU A 134 4.47 -1.44 -16.19
C GLU A 134 4.02 -0.66 -14.95
N ASN A 135 2.97 -1.14 -14.27
CA ASN A 135 2.49 -0.54 -13.03
C ASN A 135 3.25 -1.06 -11.79
N GLY A 136 4.24 -1.93 -11.95
CA GLY A 136 5.09 -2.42 -10.87
C GLY A 136 6.34 -1.56 -10.67
N GLN A 137 6.74 -1.37 -9.42
CA GLN A 137 8.01 -0.72 -9.06
C GLN A 137 8.64 -1.38 -7.83
N THR A 138 9.97 -1.40 -7.79
CA THR A 138 10.74 -1.85 -6.64
C THR A 138 10.99 -0.68 -5.68
N LEU A 139 10.55 -0.81 -4.43
CA LEU A 139 10.76 0.18 -3.36
C LEU A 139 11.50 -0.44 -2.17
N CYS A 140 12.41 0.29 -1.54
CA CYS A 140 12.93 -0.12 -0.24
C CYS A 140 11.85 0.04 0.85
N SER A 141 12.01 -0.62 2.00
CA SER A 141 11.04 -0.53 3.11
C SER A 141 10.69 0.91 3.50
N GLN A 142 11.66 1.82 3.50
CA GLN A 142 11.44 3.24 3.81
C GLN A 142 10.51 3.91 2.79
N HIS A 143 10.81 3.84 1.49
CA HIS A 143 9.97 4.48 0.46
C HIS A 143 8.61 3.78 0.31
N ASN A 144 8.54 2.47 0.50
CA ASN A 144 7.28 1.74 0.55
C ASN A 144 6.37 2.25 1.69
N PHE A 145 6.95 2.55 2.86
CA PHE A 145 6.24 3.11 4.00
C PHE A 145 5.77 4.55 3.75
N ILE A 146 6.66 5.42 3.23
CA ILE A 146 6.32 6.80 2.85
C ILE A 146 5.16 6.79 1.84
N LYS A 147 5.22 5.94 0.81
CA LYS A 147 4.16 5.81 -0.19
C LYS A 147 2.83 5.38 0.42
N LYS A 148 2.84 4.41 1.34
CA LYS A 148 1.61 3.92 2.00
C LYS A 148 0.96 4.97 2.89
N ASN A 149 1.76 5.74 3.62
CA ASN A 149 1.24 6.68 4.62
C ASN A 149 1.00 8.08 4.07
N LEU A 150 1.91 8.59 3.25
CA LEU A 150 1.89 9.96 2.73
C LEU A 150 1.42 10.05 1.28
N LYS A 151 1.25 8.92 0.58
CA LYS A 151 0.92 8.87 -0.86
C LYS A 151 1.95 9.58 -1.74
N GLN A 152 3.18 9.69 -1.26
CA GLN A 152 4.31 10.30 -1.97
C GLN A 152 5.48 9.31 -1.97
N THR A 153 6.24 9.27 -3.06
CA THR A 153 7.44 8.42 -3.18
C THR A 153 8.73 9.21 -3.10
N GLU A 154 8.71 10.51 -3.41
CA GLU A 154 9.88 11.38 -3.38
C GLU A 154 9.55 12.66 -2.59
N THR A 155 10.55 13.27 -1.98
CA THR A 155 10.43 14.55 -1.29
C THR A 155 10.81 15.75 -2.17
N GLY A 156 11.30 15.51 -3.39
CA GLY A 156 11.63 16.57 -4.37
C GLY A 156 13.13 16.88 -4.50
N LYS A 157 14.03 16.21 -3.76
CA LYS A 157 15.49 16.47 -3.81
C LYS A 157 16.06 16.49 -5.24
N LYS A 158 15.66 15.56 -6.12
CA LYS A 158 16.12 15.52 -7.53
C LYS A 158 15.70 16.76 -8.32
N MET A 159 14.52 17.32 -8.03
CA MET A 159 14.03 18.52 -8.69
C MET A 159 14.90 19.72 -8.31
N PHE A 160 15.26 19.87 -7.03
CA PHE A 160 16.17 20.93 -6.58
C PHE A 160 17.59 20.79 -7.11
N ILE A 161 18.10 19.56 -7.28
CA ILE A 161 19.40 19.34 -7.97
C ILE A 161 19.32 19.84 -9.42
N ARG A 162 18.28 19.47 -10.16
CA ARG A 162 18.11 19.93 -11.56
C ARG A 162 17.94 21.46 -11.63
N LEU A 163 17.20 22.04 -10.69
CA LEU A 163 16.98 23.48 -10.62
C LEU A 163 18.27 24.23 -10.28
N TYR A 164 19.12 23.67 -9.42
CA TYR A 164 20.44 24.21 -9.11
C TYR A 164 21.36 24.23 -10.35
N GLU A 165 21.43 23.12 -11.10
CA GLU A 165 22.22 23.06 -12.33
C GLU A 165 21.74 24.05 -13.39
N LEU A 166 20.41 24.21 -13.55
CA LEU A 166 19.84 25.21 -14.44
C LEU A 166 20.15 26.63 -13.97
N ALA A 167 20.04 26.90 -12.67
CA ALA A 167 20.38 28.21 -12.12
C ALA A 167 21.87 28.56 -12.34
N LYS A 168 22.74 27.54 -12.32
CA LYS A 168 24.18 27.68 -12.62
C LYS A 168 24.42 28.00 -14.10
N SER A 169 23.70 27.38 -15.03
CA SER A 169 23.84 27.68 -16.47
C SER A 169 23.31 29.07 -16.85
N GLU A 170 22.32 29.58 -16.12
CA GLU A 170 21.73 30.91 -16.31
C GLU A 170 22.41 32.01 -15.46
N GLU A 171 23.49 31.68 -14.74
CA GLU A 171 24.19 32.57 -13.81
C GLU A 171 23.28 33.24 -12.74
N ASN A 172 22.16 32.60 -12.39
CA ASN A 172 21.20 33.11 -11.43
C ASN A 172 21.64 32.81 -9.99
N LYS A 173 22.50 33.67 -9.46
CA LYS A 173 23.09 33.53 -8.11
C LYS A 173 22.05 33.40 -6.99
N GLY A 174 20.92 34.11 -7.09
CA GLY A 174 19.85 34.06 -6.08
C GLY A 174 19.20 32.68 -6.03
N LEU A 175 18.85 32.14 -7.19
CA LEU A 175 18.23 30.81 -7.29
C LEU A 175 19.21 29.68 -6.96
N MET A 176 20.49 29.83 -7.33
CA MET A 176 21.56 28.90 -6.93
C MET A 176 21.65 28.81 -5.40
N LYS A 177 21.70 29.95 -4.71
CA LYS A 177 21.78 29.99 -3.23
C LYS A 177 20.56 29.33 -2.59
N PHE A 178 19.36 29.67 -3.05
CA PHE A 178 18.12 29.05 -2.55
C PHE A 178 18.11 27.52 -2.70
N CYS A 179 18.51 27.01 -3.87
CA CYS A 179 18.57 25.57 -4.09
C CYS A 179 19.64 24.91 -3.22
N ALA A 180 20.80 25.55 -3.05
CA ALA A 180 21.87 25.07 -2.17
C ALA A 180 21.40 24.96 -0.71
N ASP A 181 20.75 25.99 -0.15
CA ASP A 181 20.24 25.98 1.22
C ASP A 181 19.23 24.83 1.46
N ILE A 182 18.37 24.56 0.47
CA ILE A 182 17.44 23.42 0.51
C ILE A 182 18.18 22.09 0.43
N LEU A 183 19.12 21.94 -0.49
CA LEU A 183 19.87 20.70 -0.69
C LEU A 183 20.75 20.37 0.52
N GLU A 184 21.32 21.38 1.18
CA GLU A 184 22.04 21.22 2.44
C GLU A 184 21.12 20.77 3.58
N THR A 185 19.89 21.28 3.62
CA THR A 185 18.86 20.79 4.57
C THR A 185 18.58 19.30 4.34
N TYR A 186 18.49 18.84 3.08
CA TYR A 186 18.36 17.40 2.80
C TYR A 186 19.53 16.59 3.35
N GLU A 187 20.76 17.08 3.22
CA GLU A 187 21.97 16.42 3.73
C GLU A 187 21.99 16.38 5.26
N ASN A 188 21.70 17.51 5.92
CA ASN A 188 21.69 17.65 7.37
C ASN A 188 20.72 16.69 8.07
N TYR A 189 19.53 16.51 7.51
CA TYR A 189 18.53 15.58 8.03
C TYR A 189 18.63 14.17 7.44
N ASN A 190 19.64 13.90 6.61
CA ASN A 190 19.82 12.64 5.88
C ASN A 190 18.57 12.20 5.10
N ILE A 191 17.79 13.18 4.61
CA ILE A 191 16.62 12.93 3.77
C ILE A 191 17.11 12.68 2.35
N ASN A 192 16.77 11.51 1.82
CA ASN A 192 17.32 11.01 0.55
C ASN A 192 18.86 11.05 0.49
N GLY A 193 19.56 10.70 1.58
CA GLY A 193 21.03 10.77 1.64
C GLY A 193 21.77 9.93 0.59
N HIS A 194 21.10 8.97 -0.05
CA HIS A 194 21.62 8.24 -1.21
C HIS A 194 21.68 9.06 -2.51
N ILE A 195 20.93 10.17 -2.61
CA ILE A 195 21.00 11.08 -3.75
C ILE A 195 22.09 12.09 -3.43
N VAL A 196 23.24 11.89 -4.05
CA VAL A 196 24.41 12.77 -3.92
C VAL A 196 24.18 14.01 -4.79
N TRP A 197 24.20 15.19 -4.17
CA TRP A 197 24.31 16.45 -4.87
C TRP A 197 25.80 16.73 -5.10
N LYS A 198 26.22 16.77 -6.36
CA LYS A 198 27.60 17.15 -6.73
C LYS A 198 27.67 18.68 -6.74
N LYS A 199 28.41 19.25 -5.80
CA LYS A 199 28.56 20.70 -5.63
C LYS A 199 29.33 21.32 -6.80
#